data_AF-A0A1Q7DI45-F1
#
_entry.id   AF-A0A1Q7DI45-F1
#
_cell.length_a   1.000
_cell.length_b   1.000
_cell.length_c   1.000
_cell.angle_alpha   90.00
_cell.angle_beta   90.00
_cell.angle_gamma   90.00
#
_symmetry.space_group_name_H-M   'P 1'
#
loop_
_entity.id
_entity.type
_entity.pdbx_description
1 polymer ?
#
loop_
_entity_poly.entity_id
_entity_poly.type
_entity_poly.pdbx_seq_one_letter_code
_entity_poly.pdbx_strand_id
1 'polypeptide(L)'
;MRAIADNVDAHLSGQRVPPLSIEGTMTAQWILLDFGDVVVHVFRADIRDHYGLERLWNDARRIRLPAEPATAPAPPLRSAKRRSPRAREQG
;
A
#
# COMPACT_ATOMS: atom_id res chain seq x y z
N MET A 1 6.66 0.63 8.51
CA MET A 1 6.12 -0.27 7.48
C MET A 1 4.60 -0.29 7.52
N ARG A 2 3.98 -1.00 8.47
CA ARG A 2 2.50 -1.08 8.60
C ARG A 2 1.82 0.30 8.65
N ALA A 3 2.35 1.23 9.45
CA ALA A 3 1.82 2.59 9.55
C ALA A 3 1.82 3.37 8.22
N ILE A 4 2.77 3.11 7.31
CA ILE A 4 2.82 3.75 5.99
C ILE A 4 1.71 3.18 5.12
N ALA A 5 1.59 1.84 5.06
CA ALA A 5 0.54 1.17 4.31
C ALA A 5 -0.86 1.55 4.81
N ASP A 6 -1.06 1.58 6.14
CA ASP A 6 -2.33 1.97 6.76
C ASP A 6 -2.67 3.44 6.45
N ASN A 7 -1.68 4.33 6.38
CA ASN A 7 -1.91 5.72 6.01
C ASN A 7 -2.31 5.86 4.53
N VAL A 8 -1.66 5.14 3.62
CA VAL A 8 -2.01 5.12 2.20
C VAL A 8 -3.43 4.58 2.01
N ASP A 9 -3.76 3.45 2.63
CA ASP A 9 -5.12 2.88 2.60
C ASP A 9 -6.16 3.86 3.15
N ALA A 10 -5.93 4.43 4.33
CA ALA A 10 -6.88 5.35 4.96
C ALA A 10 -7.11 6.61 4.10
N HIS A 11 -6.05 7.16 3.51
CA HIS A 11 -6.13 8.38 2.72
C HIS A 11 -6.87 8.15 1.38
N LEU A 12 -6.58 7.06 0.68
CA LEU A 12 -7.20 6.75 -0.62
C LEU A 12 -8.61 6.18 -0.47
N SER A 13 -8.85 5.35 0.55
CA SER A 13 -10.20 4.90 0.90
C SER A 13 -11.10 6.09 1.27
N GLY A 14 -10.57 7.11 1.95
CA GLY A 14 -11.28 8.37 2.22
C GLY A 14 -11.70 9.14 0.96
N GLN A 15 -10.98 8.92 -0.15
CA GLN A 15 -11.26 9.48 -1.47
C GLN A 15 -12.07 8.52 -2.37
N ARG A 16 -12.64 7.45 -1.79
CA ARG A 16 -13.39 6.41 -2.51
C ARG A 16 -12.55 5.58 -3.48
N VAL A 17 -11.24 5.48 -3.24
CA VAL A 17 -10.31 4.63 -3.99
C VAL A 17 -9.70 3.59 -3.01
N PRO A 18 -10.48 2.60 -2.56
CA PRO A 18 -9.93 1.55 -1.72
C PRO A 18 -9.01 0.62 -2.52
N PRO A 19 -7.99 0.01 -1.88
CA PRO A 19 -7.21 -1.03 -2.53
C PRO A 19 -8.07 -2.25 -2.84
N LEU A 20 -7.81 -2.89 -3.97
CA LEU A 20 -8.37 -4.19 -4.38
C LEU A 20 -7.87 -5.31 -3.48
N SER A 21 -6.57 -5.27 -3.13
CA SER A 21 -5.96 -6.23 -2.21
C SER A 21 -4.82 -5.59 -1.41
N ILE A 22 -4.57 -6.15 -0.22
CA ILE A 22 -3.43 -5.78 0.62
C ILE A 22 -2.76 -7.06 1.13
N GLU A 23 -1.50 -7.25 0.78
CA GLU A 23 -0.72 -8.46 1.11
C GLU A 23 0.48 -8.14 1.99
N GLY A 24 0.98 -9.15 2.73
CA GLY A 24 2.22 -9.03 3.52
C GLY A 24 2.10 -8.27 4.85
N THR A 25 0.87 -7.93 5.26
CA THR A 25 0.62 -7.11 6.47
C THR A 25 1.03 -7.77 7.79
N MET A 26 1.16 -9.10 7.83
CA MET A 26 1.48 -9.85 9.06
C MET A 26 2.96 -9.78 9.43
N THR A 27 3.86 -9.90 8.46
CA THR A 27 5.32 -9.82 8.68
C THR A 27 5.82 -8.38 8.58
N ALA A 28 5.08 -7.53 7.85
CA ALA A 28 5.38 -6.11 7.61
C ALA A 28 6.81 -5.85 7.10
N GLN A 29 7.42 -6.84 6.45
CA GLN A 29 8.75 -6.75 5.81
C GLN A 29 8.64 -6.20 4.38
N TRP A 30 7.56 -6.59 3.69
CA TRP A 30 7.13 -6.13 2.39
C TRP A 30 5.61 -6.12 2.41
N ILE A 31 5.01 -4.95 2.19
CA ILE A 31 3.56 -4.80 2.04
C ILE A 31 3.26 -4.37 0.61
N LEU A 32 2.29 -5.04 -0.01
CA LEU A 32 1.79 -4.71 -1.34
C LEU A 32 0.37 -4.14 -1.19
N LEU A 33 0.10 -2.99 -1.82
CA LEU A 33 -1.25 -2.47 -1.98
C LEU A 33 -1.55 -2.38 -3.47
N ASP A 34 -2.59 -3.10 -3.91
CA ASP A 34 -3.02 -3.13 -5.30
C ASP A 34 -4.27 -2.27 -5.49
N PHE A 35 -4.22 -1.30 -6.41
CA PHE A 35 -5.35 -0.45 -6.79
C PHE A 35 -5.82 -0.71 -8.23
N GLY A 36 -5.32 -1.76 -8.90
CA GLY A 36 -5.60 -2.09 -10.30
C GLY A 36 -4.70 -1.33 -11.26
N ASP A 37 -4.81 0.01 -11.30
CA ASP A 37 -4.00 0.86 -12.19
C ASP A 37 -2.60 1.17 -11.62
N VAL A 38 -2.49 1.16 -10.29
CA VAL A 38 -1.26 1.47 -9.55
C VAL A 38 -1.06 0.44 -8.45
N VAL A 39 0.18 -0.05 -8.33
CA VAL A 39 0.58 -0.96 -7.25
C VAL A 39 1.64 -0.29 -6.39
N VAL A 40 1.36 -0.16 -5.10
CA VAL A 40 2.26 0.45 -4.12
C VAL A 40 3.03 -0.66 -3.40
N HIS A 41 4.36 -0.59 -3.50
CA HIS A 41 5.26 -1.47 -2.77
C HIS A 41 5.89 -0.74 -1.59
N VAL A 42 5.62 -1.19 -0.37
CA VAL A 42 6.23 -0.66 0.85
C VAL A 42 7.26 -1.67 1.35
N PHE A 43 8.55 -1.29 1.30
CA PHE A 43 9.67 -2.15 1.65
C PHE A 43 10.40 -1.67 2.90
N ARG A 44 10.89 -2.63 3.70
CA ARG A 44 12.06 -2.36 4.55
C ARG A 44 13.29 -2.25 3.66
N ALA A 45 14.23 -1.37 4.03
CA ALA A 45 15.43 -1.12 3.24
C ALA A 45 16.22 -2.41 2.96
N ASP A 46 16.47 -3.22 3.99
CA ASP A 46 17.20 -4.49 3.88
C ASP A 46 16.51 -5.50 2.95
N ILE A 47 15.18 -5.50 2.91
CA ILE A 47 14.39 -6.38 2.07
C ILE A 47 14.37 -5.91 0.62
N ARG A 48 14.31 -4.58 0.39
CA ARG A 48 14.40 -4.00 -0.96
C ARG A 48 15.71 -4.38 -1.64
N ASP A 49 16.81 -4.29 -0.92
CA ASP A 49 18.14 -4.60 -1.45
C ASP A 49 18.28 -6.10 -1.77
N HIS A 50 17.72 -6.97 -0.91
CA HIS A 50 17.74 -8.41 -1.12
C HIS A 50 16.98 -8.84 -2.39
N TYR A 51 15.77 -8.31 -2.60
CA TYR A 51 14.95 -8.68 -3.76
C TYR A 51 15.32 -7.90 -5.03
N GLY A 52 15.94 -6.72 -4.92
CA GLY A 52 16.51 -5.98 -6.04
C GLY A 52 15.51 -5.64 -7.17
N LEU A 53 14.22 -5.48 -6.84
CA LEU A 53 13.15 -5.32 -7.83
C LEU A 53 13.33 -4.11 -8.76
N GLU A 54 14.12 -3.11 -8.34
CA GLU A 54 14.47 -1.96 -9.18
C GLU A 54 15.12 -2.36 -10.50
N ARG A 55 15.80 -3.52 -10.55
CA ARG A 55 16.36 -4.07 -11.79
C ARG A 55 15.29 -4.46 -12.79
N LEU A 56 14.16 -4.98 -12.34
CA LEU A 56 13.04 -5.38 -13.21
C LEU A 56 12.37 -4.17 -13.84
N TRP A 57 12.33 -3.05 -13.12
CA TRP A 57 11.65 -1.82 -13.55
C TRP A 57 12.61 -0.75 -14.07
N ASN A 58 13.88 -1.09 -14.28
CA ASN A 58 14.91 -0.10 -14.59
C ASN A 58 14.64 0.65 -15.91
N ASP A 59 14.05 -0.05 -16.88
CA ASP A 59 13.71 0.51 -18.19
C ASP A 59 12.36 1.26 -18.20
N ALA A 60 11.62 1.24 -17.08
CA ALA A 60 10.35 1.95 -16.97
C ALA A 60 10.58 3.46 -16.83
N ARG A 61 9.76 4.24 -17.54
CA ARG A 61 9.78 5.71 -17.44
C ARG A 61 9.48 6.15 -16.01
N ARG A 62 10.42 6.86 -15.39
CA ARG A 62 10.21 7.50 -14.08
C ARG A 62 9.30 8.72 -14.21
N ILE A 63 8.18 8.72 -13.50
CA ILE A 63 7.27 9.85 -13.42
C ILE A 63 7.74 10.77 -12.28
N ARG A 64 8.04 12.04 -12.59
CA ARG A 64 8.32 13.04 -11.55
C ARG A 64 7.01 13.46 -10.90
N LEU A 65 6.91 13.27 -9.60
CA LEU A 65 5.79 13.77 -8.80
C LEU A 65 6.03 15.25 -8.43
N PRO A 66 4.98 16.08 -8.33
CA PRO A 66 5.11 17.46 -7.85
C PRO A 66 5.66 17.50 -6.41
N ALA A 67 6.41 18.55 -6.08
CA ALA A 67 7.09 18.69 -4.79
C ALA A 67 6.13 18.80 -3.59
N GLU A 68 4.91 19.27 -3.83
CA GLU A 68 3.84 19.29 -2.86
C GLU A 68 2.62 18.55 -3.42
N PRO A 69 2.06 17.58 -2.68
CA PRO A 69 0.76 17.04 -3.04
C PRO A 69 -0.28 18.16 -2.86
N ALA A 70 -1.17 18.32 -3.85
CA ALA A 70 -2.33 19.20 -3.72
C ALA A 70 -3.12 18.78 -2.46
N THR A 71 -2.99 19.54 -1.38
CA THR A 71 -3.44 19.15 -0.05
C THR A 71 -4.97 19.11 0.04
N ALA A 72 -5.51 17.93 0.31
CA ALA A 72 -6.55 17.77 1.32
C ALA A 72 -5.87 17.23 2.58
N PRO A 73 -6.19 17.74 3.79
CA PRO A 73 -5.57 17.29 5.03
C PRO A 73 -5.76 15.78 5.20
N ALA A 74 -4.69 15.10 5.62
CA ALA A 74 -4.76 13.66 5.89
C ALA A 74 -5.86 13.40 6.94
N PRO A 75 -6.83 12.51 6.66
CA PRO A 75 -7.84 12.16 7.65
C PRO A 75 -7.15 11.53 8.87
N PRO A 76 -7.67 11.77 10.09
CA PRO A 76 -7.07 11.21 11.30
C PRO A 76 -7.01 9.69 11.17
N LEU A 77 -5.82 9.12 11.43
CA LEU A 77 -5.59 7.68 11.42
C LEU A 77 -6.59 7.01 12.37
N ARG A 78 -7.63 6.41 11.82
CA ARG A 78 -8.67 5.75 12.61
C ARG A 78 -8.09 4.44 13.13
N SER A 79 -8.09 4.23 14.45
CA SER A 79 -7.62 3.00 15.07
C SER A 79 -8.23 1.77 14.37
N ALA A 80 -7.34 0.89 13.91
CA ALA A 80 -7.65 -0.27 13.08
C ALA A 80 -8.82 -1.09 13.67
N LYS A 81 -9.96 -1.10 12.99
CA LYS A 81 -11.04 -2.05 13.30
C LYS A 81 -10.70 -3.37 12.60
N ARG A 82 -10.35 -4.40 13.36
CA ARG A 82 -10.16 -5.79 12.89
C ARG A 82 -11.34 -6.16 11.96
N ARG A 83 -11.08 -6.36 10.67
CA ARG A 83 -12.03 -7.04 9.79
C ARG A 83 -11.97 -8.54 10.10
N SER A 84 -13.09 -9.09 10.53
CA SER A 84 -13.29 -10.53 10.71
C SER A 84 -13.29 -11.23 9.35
N PRO A 85 -12.65 -12.41 9.19
CA PRO A 85 -12.76 -13.19 7.97
C PRO A 85 -14.19 -13.71 7.84
N ARG A 86 -14.84 -13.41 6.71
CA ARG A 86 -16.15 -13.96 6.35
C ARG A 86 -15.93 -15.41 5.93
N ALA A 87 -16.39 -16.35 6.76
CA ALA A 87 -16.37 -17.76 6.46
C ALA A 87 -17.15 -18.03 5.16
N ARG A 88 -16.51 -18.74 4.22
CA ARG A 88 -17.20 -19.37 3.10
C ARG A 88 -17.76 -20.69 3.61
N GLU A 89 -19.08 -20.78 3.71
CA GLU A 89 -19.81 -22.04 3.86
C GLU A 89 -19.61 -22.86 2.58
N GLN A 90 -19.13 -24.09 2.76
CA GLN A 90 -18.96 -25.10 1.73
C GLN A 90 -20.30 -25.83 1.55
N GLY A 91 -20.72 -25.97 0.30
CA GLY A 91 -21.70 -26.98 -0.12
C GLY A 91 -20.98 -28.22 -0.61
#